data_AF-K2MWX2-F1
#
_entry.id   AF-K2MWX2-F1
#
_cell.length_a   1.000
_cell.length_b   1.000
_cell.length_c   1.000
_cell.angle_alpha   90.00
_cell.angle_beta   90.00
_cell.angle_gamma   90.00
#
_symmetry.space_group_name_H-M   'P 1'
#
loop_
_entity.id
_entity.type
_entity.pdbx_description
1 polymer ?
#
loop_
_entity_poly.entity_id
_entity_poly.type
_entity_poly.pdbx_seq_one_letter_code
_entity_poly.pdbx_strand_id
1 'polypeptide(L)'
;MCRRPGVSVFVVSRAVVCDDCCSVFEPSNACASLTYFPPPFTALLLSFSVFFFGFVLHGACFIPVLLLLLLLLLLMFLCPLFFLRLNPPTTPHHPHWLWRGSREKKKGNKYRLNTTGRERGGKIELVWACKHHSEMSGLTSSLREELLRLDEQRAAVMRQMEEAMSFLNTTPVGLNGTLVDGEGFPRDDCDLYAVRRARQAVICGRNDLKALENSMHEKLALMHEESQEEAKKQMERDNEVRRKGKSDAVQREQRMRLVREMSKKSPFVRVLTVSSNSPGAQAGLTAGDLIVQYGEMDAATVAANGFGEMARATASHEGKMISVWVKRKNGAEDEAVEIFLVPNRWAGSGLIGCEFEPCLRG
;
A
#
# COMPACT_ATOMS: atom_id res chain seq x y z
N MET A 1 -43.51 5.42 -80.67
CA MET A 1 -42.66 4.23 -80.93
C MET A 1 -41.50 4.27 -79.95
N CYS A 2 -41.44 3.39 -78.95
CA CYS A 2 -40.82 2.04 -78.96
C CYS A 2 -39.28 2.09 -78.79
N ARG A 3 -38.61 1.31 -77.92
CA ARG A 3 -38.98 0.46 -76.75
C ARG A 3 -37.69 0.15 -75.95
N ARG A 4 -37.78 -0.28 -74.68
CA ARG A 4 -36.64 -0.84 -73.87
C ARG A 4 -36.30 -2.30 -74.31
N PRO A 5 -35.19 -2.92 -73.84
CA PRO A 5 -35.10 -3.58 -72.50
C PRO A 5 -33.75 -3.30 -71.78
N GLY A 6 -33.43 -3.72 -70.55
CA GLY A 6 -34.13 -4.39 -69.42
C GLY A 6 -33.18 -4.37 -68.18
N VAL A 7 -33.64 -4.08 -66.95
CA VAL A 7 -33.89 -5.06 -65.84
C VAL A 7 -32.63 -5.88 -65.47
N SER A 8 -32.09 -5.88 -64.24
CA SER A 8 -32.80 -5.98 -62.95
C SER A 8 -32.28 -5.09 -61.81
N VAL A 9 -33.18 -4.83 -60.84
CA VAL A 9 -32.89 -4.31 -59.50
C VAL A 9 -33.38 -5.36 -58.51
N PHE A 10 -32.60 -5.69 -57.49
CA PHE A 10 -33.09 -6.49 -56.35
C PHE A 10 -32.88 -5.70 -55.06
N VAL A 11 -33.99 -5.14 -54.57
CA VAL A 11 -34.12 -4.58 -53.23
C VAL A 11 -34.57 -5.72 -52.31
N VAL A 12 -33.92 -5.90 -51.17
CA VAL A 12 -34.48 -6.69 -50.05
C VAL A 12 -34.79 -5.73 -48.92
N SER A 13 -35.99 -5.17 -48.98
CA SER A 13 -36.66 -4.65 -47.79
C SER A 13 -37.37 -5.81 -47.11
N ARG A 14 -37.22 -5.92 -45.78
CA ARG A 14 -38.23 -6.56 -44.93
C ARG A 14 -38.57 -5.57 -43.83
N ALA A 15 -39.85 -5.27 -43.71
CA ALA A 15 -40.39 -4.18 -42.90
C ALA A 15 -41.65 -4.66 -42.18
N VAL A 16 -42.08 -3.90 -41.16
CA VAL A 16 -43.38 -4.01 -40.46
C VAL A 16 -43.44 -5.30 -39.59
N VAL A 17 -43.85 -5.28 -38.32
CA VAL A 17 -45.02 -4.62 -37.70
C VAL A 17 -44.66 -3.84 -36.42
N CYS A 18 -45.15 -2.60 -36.33
CA CYS A 18 -45.63 -2.01 -35.07
C CYS A 18 -47.16 -1.99 -35.16
N ASP A 19 -47.86 -2.25 -34.06
CA ASP A 19 -49.24 -1.79 -33.88
C ASP A 19 -49.53 -1.64 -32.37
N ASP A 20 -50.33 -0.62 -32.06
CA ASP A 20 -50.66 -0.16 -30.71
C ASP A 20 -51.77 -1.00 -30.04
N CYS A 21 -51.81 -1.00 -28.69
CA CYS A 21 -52.91 -0.33 -27.97
C CYS A 21 -52.86 -0.53 -26.45
N CYS A 22 -53.27 0.52 -25.73
CA CYS A 22 -53.52 0.51 -24.29
C CYS A 22 -54.82 -0.24 -23.94
N SER A 23 -54.87 -0.85 -22.75
CA SER A 23 -55.97 -0.58 -21.78
C SER A 23 -55.77 -1.25 -20.41
N VAL A 24 -55.73 -0.41 -19.37
CA VAL A 24 -56.58 -0.45 -18.17
C VAL A 24 -56.92 -1.82 -17.55
N PHE A 25 -56.38 -2.10 -16.35
CA PHE A 25 -57.20 -2.58 -15.21
C PHE A 25 -56.51 -2.40 -13.84
N GLU A 26 -57.06 -1.50 -13.02
CA GLU A 26 -57.07 -1.53 -11.54
C GLU A 26 -58.53 -1.77 -11.10
N PRO A 27 -58.88 -2.07 -9.83
CA PRO A 27 -58.05 -2.25 -8.62
C PRO A 27 -58.19 -3.71 -8.08
N SER A 28 -58.11 -4.12 -6.81
CA SER A 28 -57.89 -3.51 -5.48
C SER A 28 -57.46 -4.58 -4.45
N ASN A 29 -56.80 -4.18 -3.34
CA ASN A 29 -56.83 -4.75 -1.98
C ASN A 29 -56.55 -6.29 -1.81
N ALA A 30 -55.60 -6.75 -1.00
CA ALA A 30 -55.32 -6.33 0.37
C ALA A 30 -54.03 -6.97 0.97
N CYS A 31 -53.51 -6.34 2.04
CA CYS A 31 -52.74 -6.93 3.15
C CYS A 31 -51.54 -7.88 2.87
N ALA A 32 -50.31 -7.42 3.12
CA ALA A 32 -49.54 -7.84 4.31
C ALA A 32 -48.11 -7.21 4.39
N SER A 33 -47.77 -6.71 5.59
CA SER A 33 -46.40 -6.57 6.15
C SER A 33 -45.23 -6.16 5.25
N LEU A 34 -44.89 -4.86 5.28
CA LEU A 34 -43.54 -4.35 5.02
C LEU A 34 -42.59 -4.70 6.18
N THR A 35 -41.64 -5.60 5.96
CA THR A 35 -40.49 -5.82 6.87
C THR A 35 -39.28 -5.02 6.39
N TYR A 36 -39.29 -3.72 6.67
CA TYR A 36 -38.11 -2.86 6.51
C TYR A 36 -37.06 -3.21 7.57
N PHE A 37 -35.79 -3.33 7.17
CA PHE A 37 -34.68 -3.79 8.02
C PHE A 37 -33.75 -2.60 8.39
N PRO A 38 -33.92 -1.95 9.55
CA PRO A 38 -33.05 -0.86 9.99
C PRO A 38 -31.77 -1.37 10.69
N PRO A 39 -30.65 -0.61 10.66
CA PRO A 39 -29.38 -1.03 11.24
C PRO A 39 -29.33 -0.93 12.78
N PRO A 40 -28.45 -1.70 13.45
CA PRO A 40 -28.45 -1.86 14.91
C PRO A 40 -27.71 -0.73 15.64
N PHE A 41 -28.33 0.43 15.84
CA PHE A 41 -27.74 1.53 16.64
C PHE A 41 -28.70 2.27 17.59
N THR A 42 -29.93 1.80 17.79
CA THR A 42 -30.96 2.49 18.62
C THR A 42 -31.32 1.79 19.93
N ALA A 43 -30.51 0.83 20.40
CA ALA A 43 -30.76 0.06 21.63
C ALA A 43 -30.03 0.58 22.90
N LEU A 44 -29.34 1.73 22.83
CA LEU A 44 -28.52 2.27 23.94
C LEU A 44 -28.97 3.64 24.49
N LEU A 45 -30.05 4.22 23.98
CA LEU A 45 -30.54 5.55 24.38
C LEU A 45 -31.85 5.56 25.19
N LEU A 46 -32.44 4.38 25.48
CA LEU A 46 -33.64 4.26 26.33
C LEU A 46 -33.38 3.58 27.69
N SER A 47 -32.14 3.20 27.99
CA SER A 47 -31.71 2.77 29.34
C SER A 47 -31.12 3.91 30.18
N PHE A 48 -30.67 5.01 29.57
CA PHE A 48 -30.12 6.17 30.28
C PHE A 48 -31.19 7.12 30.86
N SER A 49 -32.38 7.20 30.25
CA SER A 49 -33.48 8.06 30.70
C SER A 49 -34.15 7.58 31.99
N VAL A 50 -34.16 6.27 32.25
CA VAL A 50 -34.71 5.70 33.50
C VAL A 50 -33.74 5.86 34.69
N PHE A 51 -32.43 5.93 34.43
CA PHE A 51 -31.43 6.16 35.49
C PHE A 51 -31.38 7.60 36.00
N PHE A 52 -31.73 8.59 35.16
CA PHE A 52 -31.66 10.01 35.55
C PHE A 52 -32.86 10.49 36.38
N PHE A 53 -34.04 9.88 36.24
CA PHE A 53 -35.22 10.26 37.04
C PHE A 53 -35.20 9.71 38.48
N GLY A 54 -34.34 8.72 38.78
CA GLY A 54 -34.24 8.09 40.10
C GLY A 54 -33.39 8.84 41.14
N PHE A 55 -32.66 9.90 40.76
CA PHE A 55 -31.62 10.51 41.61
C PHE A 55 -31.93 11.93 42.12
N VAL A 56 -33.20 12.36 42.05
CA VAL A 56 -33.64 13.71 42.45
C VAL A 56 -34.02 13.82 43.94
N LEU A 57 -33.97 12.72 44.71
CA LEU A 57 -34.57 12.63 46.05
C LEU A 57 -33.61 12.49 47.25
N HIS A 58 -32.28 12.53 47.07
CA HIS A 58 -31.33 12.67 48.19
C HIS A 58 -30.17 13.62 47.82
N GLY A 59 -30.27 14.87 48.27
CA GLY A 59 -29.27 15.90 48.04
C GLY A 59 -28.02 15.72 48.90
N ALA A 60 -26.98 15.08 48.37
CA ALA A 60 -25.64 15.04 49.00
C ALA A 60 -24.43 14.83 48.06
N CYS A 61 -24.61 14.39 46.79
CA CYS A 61 -23.49 13.85 45.99
C CYS A 61 -23.13 14.57 44.67
N PHE A 62 -23.79 15.67 44.30
CA PHE A 62 -23.51 16.33 43.00
C PHE A 62 -22.25 17.21 42.99
N ILE A 63 -21.87 17.78 44.14
CA ILE A 63 -20.75 18.70 44.29
C ILE A 63 -19.38 18.07 43.94
N PRO A 64 -18.98 16.89 44.46
CA PRO A 64 -17.65 16.33 44.18
C PRO A 64 -17.46 15.94 42.71
N VAL A 65 -18.51 15.46 42.03
CA VAL A 65 -18.44 15.08 40.61
C VAL A 65 -18.27 16.31 39.72
N LEU A 66 -19.00 17.39 40.01
CA LEU A 66 -18.86 18.66 39.30
C LEU A 66 -17.48 19.30 39.53
N LEU A 67 -16.96 19.21 40.76
CA LEU A 67 -15.61 19.71 41.09
C LEU A 67 -14.52 18.93 40.35
N LEU A 68 -14.65 17.60 40.24
CA LEU A 68 -13.72 16.75 39.49
C LEU A 68 -13.73 17.06 37.99
N LEU A 69 -14.92 17.26 37.40
CA LEU A 69 -15.09 17.66 36.00
C LEU A 69 -14.50 19.05 35.72
N LEU A 70 -14.73 20.02 36.61
CA LEU A 70 -14.11 21.34 36.52
C LEU A 70 -12.58 21.27 36.62
N LEU A 71 -12.03 20.43 37.51
CA LEU A 71 -10.59 20.27 37.69
C LEU A 71 -9.92 19.59 36.47
N LEU A 72 -10.60 18.62 35.84
CA LEU A 72 -10.17 18.01 34.59
C LEU A 72 -10.21 18.98 33.40
N LEU A 73 -11.26 19.81 33.30
CA LEU A 73 -11.32 20.89 32.31
C LEU A 73 -10.20 21.91 32.53
N LEU A 74 -9.94 22.31 33.77
CA LEU A 74 -8.92 23.30 34.11
C LEU A 74 -7.51 22.76 33.81
N LEU A 75 -7.24 21.47 34.04
CA LEU A 75 -6.01 20.79 33.59
C LEU A 75 -5.89 20.76 32.05
N MET A 76 -6.98 20.49 31.32
CA MET A 76 -7.00 20.52 29.85
C MET A 76 -6.71 21.92 29.28
N PHE A 77 -7.15 22.99 29.96
CA PHE A 77 -6.90 24.38 29.55
C PHE A 77 -5.56 24.97 30.03
N LEU A 78 -4.93 24.41 31.08
CA LEU A 78 -3.58 24.81 31.51
C LEU A 78 -2.46 24.12 30.71
N CYS A 79 -2.68 22.91 30.22
CA CYS A 79 -1.67 22.13 29.48
C CYS A 79 -1.11 22.81 28.20
N PRO A 80 -1.89 23.57 27.39
CA PRO A 80 -1.37 24.25 26.20
C PRO A 80 -0.31 25.31 26.51
N LEU A 81 -0.35 25.92 27.70
CA LEU A 81 0.61 26.96 28.12
C LEU A 81 1.97 26.39 28.53
N PHE A 82 2.08 25.09 28.83
CA PHE A 82 3.35 24.46 29.16
C PHE A 82 4.12 24.02 27.90
N PHE A 83 3.42 23.60 26.84
CA PHE A 83 4.05 23.17 25.57
C PHE A 83 4.54 24.33 24.69
N LEU A 84 3.99 25.54 24.84
CA LEU A 84 4.41 26.74 24.09
C LEU A 84 5.70 27.40 24.61
N ARG A 85 6.35 26.84 25.65
CA ARG A 85 7.59 27.40 26.22
C ARG A 85 8.89 26.69 25.77
N LEU A 86 8.79 25.71 24.86
CA LEU A 86 9.94 24.91 24.38
C LEU A 86 10.21 24.98 22.86
N ASN A 87 9.45 25.75 22.08
CA ASN A 87 9.76 26.04 20.68
C ASN A 87 9.47 27.51 20.35
N PRO A 88 10.47 28.33 19.97
CA PRO A 88 10.24 29.68 19.48
C PRO A 88 9.68 29.66 18.04
N PRO A 89 8.74 30.56 17.68
CA PRO A 89 8.21 30.63 16.32
C PRO A 89 9.17 31.35 15.38
N THR A 90 9.62 30.68 14.31
CA THR A 90 10.31 31.33 13.19
C THR A 90 9.29 32.03 12.28
N THR A 91 9.44 33.34 12.10
CA THR A 91 8.58 34.19 11.27
C THR A 91 8.71 33.89 9.76
N PRO A 92 7.65 34.13 8.96
CA PRO A 92 7.67 33.87 7.53
C PRO A 92 8.35 35.01 6.74
N HIS A 93 9.19 34.67 5.76
CA HIS A 93 9.64 35.58 4.72
C HIS A 93 9.36 35.01 3.32
N HIS A 94 9.00 35.92 2.40
CA HIS A 94 8.68 35.65 1.00
C HIS A 94 9.79 34.88 0.24
N PRO A 95 9.44 34.07 -0.76
CA PRO A 95 10.42 33.39 -1.60
C PRO A 95 11.02 34.35 -2.63
N HIS A 96 12.28 34.77 -2.43
CA HIS A 96 13.08 35.32 -3.53
C HIS A 96 13.82 34.19 -4.24
N TRP A 97 13.73 34.17 -5.56
CA TRP A 97 14.34 33.17 -6.41
C TRP A 97 15.87 33.32 -6.39
N LEU A 98 16.62 32.21 -6.33
CA LEU A 98 17.98 32.14 -6.86
C LEU A 98 18.44 30.69 -7.02
N TRP A 99 18.32 30.21 -8.26
CA TRP A 99 18.84 28.92 -8.71
C TRP A 99 20.37 28.91 -8.61
N ARG A 100 20.93 28.17 -7.64
CA ARG A 100 22.39 27.99 -7.50
C ARG A 100 22.74 26.52 -7.63
N GLY A 101 23.05 26.08 -8.85
CA GLY A 101 23.37 24.69 -9.14
C GLY A 101 24.64 24.22 -8.43
N SER A 102 24.53 23.17 -7.61
CA SER A 102 25.67 22.47 -7.03
C SER A 102 26.01 21.24 -7.86
N ARG A 103 27.21 21.22 -8.46
CA ARG A 103 27.73 20.04 -9.19
C ARG A 103 28.21 18.99 -8.20
N GLU A 104 27.35 18.05 -7.84
CA GLU A 104 27.73 16.96 -6.95
C GLU A 104 28.46 15.84 -7.72
N LYS A 105 29.78 15.75 -7.51
CA LYS A 105 30.64 14.74 -8.14
C LYS A 105 30.35 13.35 -7.56
N LYS A 106 29.51 12.56 -8.23
CA LYS A 106 29.34 11.13 -7.93
C LYS A 106 30.67 10.38 -8.15
N LYS A 107 31.34 9.99 -7.06
CA LYS A 107 32.43 9.01 -7.10
C LYS A 107 31.83 7.65 -7.48
N GLY A 108 32.18 7.14 -8.66
CA GLY A 108 31.67 5.84 -9.13
C GLY A 108 32.23 4.68 -8.30
N ASN A 109 31.36 3.97 -7.58
CA ASN A 109 31.76 2.77 -6.86
C ASN A 109 31.88 1.59 -7.84
N LYS A 110 33.09 1.06 -8.02
CA LYS A 110 33.45 0.19 -9.15
C LYS A 110 33.27 -1.28 -8.79
N TYR A 111 32.03 -1.77 -8.81
CA TYR A 111 31.74 -3.20 -8.65
C TYR A 111 32.22 -3.99 -9.88
N ARG A 112 33.29 -4.78 -9.70
CA ARG A 112 33.82 -5.71 -10.70
C ARG A 112 32.95 -6.96 -10.73
N LEU A 113 32.02 -7.04 -11.69
CA LEU A 113 31.32 -8.27 -12.04
C LEU A 113 32.20 -9.11 -12.98
N ASN A 114 32.69 -10.24 -12.51
CA ASN A 114 33.33 -11.26 -13.35
C ASN A 114 32.23 -12.15 -13.95
N THR A 115 31.99 -12.07 -15.25
CA THR A 115 31.01 -12.92 -15.95
C THR A 115 31.70 -13.93 -16.87
N THR A 116 32.00 -15.10 -16.34
CA THR A 116 32.29 -16.32 -17.11
C THR A 116 31.13 -17.29 -16.94
N GLY A 117 30.25 -17.43 -17.94
CA GLY A 117 29.09 -18.31 -17.78
C GLY A 117 28.01 -18.24 -18.87
N ARG A 118 28.30 -18.89 -20.00
CA ARG A 118 27.38 -19.78 -20.75
C ARG A 118 25.91 -19.34 -20.89
N GLU A 119 25.54 -18.95 -22.11
CA GLU A 119 24.15 -18.86 -22.55
C GLU A 119 23.37 -20.17 -22.31
N ARG A 120 22.14 -20.07 -21.77
CA ARG A 120 20.97 -20.87 -22.16
C ARG A 120 19.70 -20.43 -21.41
N GLY A 121 18.69 -19.99 -22.19
CA GLY A 121 17.27 -20.10 -21.85
C GLY A 121 16.64 -19.00 -20.96
N GLY A 122 15.42 -18.60 -21.32
CA GLY A 122 14.46 -18.05 -20.34
C GLY A 122 14.44 -16.53 -20.12
N LYS A 123 14.38 -15.72 -21.20
CA LYS A 123 14.11 -14.27 -21.07
C LYS A 123 12.61 -14.01 -20.86
N ILE A 124 12.11 -14.30 -19.66
CA ILE A 124 10.75 -13.89 -19.22
C ILE A 124 10.84 -12.48 -18.64
N GLU A 125 9.83 -11.65 -18.90
CA GLU A 125 9.93 -10.20 -18.86
C GLU A 125 10.07 -9.58 -17.46
N LEU A 126 11.11 -8.75 -17.29
CA LEU A 126 11.12 -7.64 -16.31
C LEU A 126 10.85 -6.28 -17.01
N VAL A 127 10.11 -6.30 -18.11
CA VAL A 127 9.82 -5.12 -18.96
C VAL A 127 8.56 -4.37 -18.49
N TRP A 128 7.56 -5.09 -17.98
CA TRP A 128 6.24 -4.54 -17.63
C TRP A 128 6.28 -3.47 -16.52
N ALA A 129 7.05 -3.71 -15.44
CA ALA A 129 7.11 -2.80 -14.31
C ALA A 129 7.73 -1.43 -14.65
N CYS A 130 8.67 -1.39 -15.61
CA CYS A 130 9.35 -0.16 -15.99
C CYS A 130 8.50 0.71 -16.92
N LYS A 131 7.75 0.08 -17.84
CA LYS A 131 6.89 0.79 -18.80
C LYS A 131 5.71 1.48 -18.11
N HIS A 132 5.03 0.77 -17.21
CA HIS A 132 3.84 1.29 -16.54
C HIS A 132 4.14 2.47 -15.61
N HIS A 133 5.29 2.48 -14.93
CA HIS A 133 5.69 3.62 -14.08
C HIS A 133 6.14 4.83 -14.92
N SER A 134 6.79 4.58 -16.08
CA SER A 134 7.12 5.63 -17.04
C SER A 134 5.86 6.32 -17.59
N GLU A 135 4.84 5.55 -17.99
CA GLU A 135 3.60 6.08 -18.58
C GLU A 135 2.76 6.87 -17.54
N MET A 136 2.61 6.38 -16.31
CA MET A 136 1.90 7.12 -15.25
C MET A 136 2.65 8.40 -14.82
N SER A 137 3.98 8.36 -14.72
CA SER A 137 4.77 9.58 -14.45
C SER A 137 4.59 10.65 -15.54
N GLY A 138 4.40 10.22 -16.79
CA GLY A 138 4.02 11.08 -17.91
C GLY A 138 2.65 11.74 -17.71
N LEU A 139 1.64 10.96 -17.33
CA LEU A 139 0.27 11.47 -17.11
C LEU A 139 0.23 12.55 -16.01
N THR A 140 0.83 12.30 -14.84
CA THR A 140 0.88 13.32 -13.78
C THR A 140 1.66 14.57 -14.20
N SER A 141 2.64 14.46 -15.10
CA SER A 141 3.38 15.62 -15.62
C SER A 141 2.53 16.44 -16.59
N SER A 142 1.75 15.78 -17.45
CA SER A 142 0.80 16.40 -18.36
C SER A 142 -0.32 17.13 -17.60
N LEU A 143 -0.88 16.51 -16.56
CA LEU A 143 -1.93 17.12 -15.72
C LEU A 143 -1.42 18.38 -15.01
N ARG A 144 -0.16 18.38 -14.52
CA ARG A 144 0.46 19.56 -13.91
C ARG A 144 0.65 20.69 -14.91
N GLU A 145 1.13 20.40 -16.13
CA GLU A 145 1.27 21.42 -17.17
C GLU A 145 -0.09 22.03 -17.56
N GLU A 146 -1.12 21.19 -17.67
CA GLU A 146 -2.47 21.66 -18.00
C GLU A 146 -3.09 22.51 -16.88
N LEU A 147 -2.85 22.17 -15.62
CA LEU A 147 -3.25 23.00 -14.47
C LEU A 147 -2.56 24.37 -14.47
N LEU A 148 -1.26 24.45 -14.80
CA LEU A 148 -0.55 25.72 -14.91
C LEU A 148 -1.14 26.60 -16.03
N ARG A 149 -1.46 26.00 -17.18
CA ARG A 149 -2.13 26.72 -18.29
C ARG A 149 -3.53 27.23 -17.90
N LEU A 150 -4.29 26.46 -17.12
CA LEU A 150 -5.59 26.91 -16.60
C LEU A 150 -5.47 28.07 -15.61
N ASP A 151 -4.42 28.08 -14.77
CA ASP A 151 -4.19 29.18 -13.83
C ASP A 151 -3.78 30.47 -14.55
N GLU A 152 -2.94 30.37 -15.59
CA GLU A 152 -2.62 31.49 -16.49
C GLU A 152 -3.87 32.06 -17.19
N GLN A 153 -4.76 31.19 -17.69
CA GLN A 153 -6.03 31.59 -18.29
C GLN A 153 -6.97 32.26 -17.27
N ARG A 154 -7.11 31.68 -16.08
CA ARG A 154 -7.85 32.27 -14.96
C ARG A 154 -7.32 33.66 -14.62
N ALA A 155 -6.02 33.82 -14.46
CA ALA A 155 -5.39 35.11 -14.16
C ALA A 155 -5.62 36.14 -15.28
N ALA A 156 -5.69 35.71 -16.55
CA ALA A 156 -6.04 36.58 -17.66
C ALA A 156 -7.51 37.04 -17.63
N VAL A 157 -8.46 36.13 -17.41
CA VAL A 157 -9.90 36.44 -17.29
C VAL A 157 -10.17 37.35 -16.08
N MET A 158 -9.58 37.03 -14.91
CA MET A 158 -9.69 37.86 -13.71
C MET A 158 -9.21 39.30 -13.95
N ARG A 159 -8.10 39.49 -14.66
CA ARG A 159 -7.57 40.83 -15.00
C ARG A 159 -8.51 41.61 -15.93
N GLN A 160 -9.07 40.96 -16.95
CA GLN A 160 -10.05 41.60 -17.85
C GLN A 160 -11.33 41.99 -17.10
N MET A 161 -11.79 41.16 -16.17
CA MET A 161 -12.93 41.47 -15.30
C MET A 161 -12.64 42.64 -14.37
N GLU A 162 -11.45 42.70 -13.77
CA GLU A 162 -11.03 43.78 -12.88
C GLU A 162 -10.94 45.12 -13.62
N GLU A 163 -10.37 45.15 -14.82
CA GLU A 163 -10.32 46.32 -15.69
C GLU A 163 -11.74 46.81 -16.07
N ALA A 164 -12.61 45.89 -16.53
CA ALA A 164 -13.98 46.21 -16.87
C ALA A 164 -14.81 46.68 -15.65
N MET A 165 -14.58 46.10 -14.48
CA MET A 165 -15.24 46.50 -13.23
C MET A 165 -14.73 47.88 -12.75
N SER A 166 -13.44 48.17 -12.91
CA SER A 166 -12.84 49.47 -12.59
C SER A 166 -13.47 50.59 -13.45
N PHE A 167 -13.58 50.37 -14.76
CA PHE A 167 -14.29 51.29 -15.68
C PHE A 167 -15.77 51.47 -15.32
N LEU A 168 -16.47 50.40 -14.93
CA LEU A 168 -17.87 50.51 -14.49
C LEU A 168 -18.01 51.30 -13.19
N ASN A 169 -17.05 51.20 -12.26
CA ASN A 169 -17.05 51.95 -11.01
C ASN A 169 -16.81 53.46 -11.21
N THR A 170 -16.15 53.87 -12.30
CA THR A 170 -16.02 55.31 -12.65
C THR A 170 -17.26 55.90 -13.33
N THR A 171 -18.25 55.07 -13.69
CA THR A 171 -19.42 55.49 -14.48
C THR A 171 -20.68 55.54 -13.61
N PRO A 172 -21.54 56.60 -13.68
CA PRO A 172 -22.68 56.76 -12.77
C PRO A 172 -23.69 55.60 -12.78
N VAL A 173 -23.75 54.81 -13.85
CA VAL A 173 -24.70 53.70 -14.02
C VAL A 173 -24.20 52.37 -13.41
N GLY A 174 -22.89 52.23 -13.17
CA GLY A 174 -22.30 51.00 -12.63
C GLY A 174 -22.62 49.71 -13.40
N LEU A 175 -22.54 48.56 -12.72
CA LEU A 175 -22.81 47.24 -13.30
C LEU A 175 -24.30 46.97 -13.58
N ASN A 176 -25.21 47.49 -12.76
CA ASN A 176 -26.64 47.10 -12.75
C ASN A 176 -27.64 48.24 -13.04
N GLY A 177 -27.24 49.52 -13.05
CA GLY A 177 -28.17 50.64 -13.23
C GLY A 177 -28.81 50.73 -14.62
N THR A 178 -29.83 51.56 -14.76
CA THR A 178 -30.60 51.75 -16.00
C THR A 178 -29.85 52.58 -17.05
N LEU A 179 -29.80 52.09 -18.30
CA LEU A 179 -29.17 52.79 -19.44
C LEU A 179 -30.07 53.86 -20.07
N VAL A 180 -31.25 54.10 -19.48
CA VAL A 180 -32.20 55.14 -19.87
C VAL A 180 -32.36 56.15 -18.74
N ASP A 181 -32.84 57.34 -19.09
CA ASP A 181 -33.30 58.37 -18.16
C ASP A 181 -34.74 58.10 -17.66
N GLY A 182 -35.33 59.10 -16.99
CA GLY A 182 -36.71 59.02 -16.48
C GLY A 182 -37.79 59.28 -17.53
N GLU A 183 -37.43 59.78 -18.72
CA GLU A 183 -38.34 60.06 -19.83
C GLU A 183 -38.36 58.90 -20.86
N GLY A 184 -37.40 57.97 -20.75
CA GLY A 184 -37.28 56.78 -21.58
C GLY A 184 -36.24 56.90 -22.71
N PHE A 185 -35.47 57.99 -22.73
CA PHE A 185 -34.44 58.21 -23.75
C PHE A 185 -33.07 57.65 -23.33
N PRO A 186 -32.15 57.40 -24.29
CA PRO A 186 -30.78 57.01 -23.98
C PRO A 186 -30.08 58.12 -23.19
N ARG A 187 -29.57 57.76 -22.01
CA ARG A 187 -28.88 58.67 -21.10
C ARG A 187 -27.61 59.26 -21.74
N ASP A 188 -27.42 60.57 -21.56
CA ASP A 188 -26.36 61.39 -22.17
C ASP A 188 -25.10 61.51 -21.30
N ASP A 189 -25.23 61.33 -19.99
CA ASP A 189 -24.13 61.46 -19.00
C ASP A 189 -22.99 60.42 -19.14
N CYS A 190 -23.12 59.40 -20.00
CA CYS A 190 -22.11 58.35 -20.19
C CYS A 190 -22.18 57.65 -21.56
N ASP A 191 -21.06 57.03 -21.99
CA ASP A 191 -21.04 56.18 -23.18
C ASP A 191 -21.71 54.82 -22.89
N LEU A 192 -23.00 54.73 -23.26
CA LEU A 192 -23.82 53.53 -23.16
C LEU A 192 -23.23 52.30 -23.88
N TYR A 193 -22.48 52.51 -24.98
CA TYR A 193 -21.84 51.41 -25.71
C TYR A 193 -20.63 50.88 -24.95
N ALA A 194 -19.78 51.75 -24.38
CA ALA A 194 -18.70 51.32 -23.51
C ALA A 194 -19.22 50.61 -22.24
N VAL A 195 -20.26 51.15 -21.59
CA VAL A 195 -20.90 50.51 -20.43
C VAL A 195 -21.46 49.14 -20.79
N ARG A 196 -22.17 49.00 -21.91
CA ARG A 196 -22.70 47.70 -22.36
C ARG A 196 -21.59 46.70 -22.64
N ARG A 197 -20.48 47.10 -23.28
CA ARG A 197 -19.31 46.23 -23.51
C ARG A 197 -18.66 45.80 -22.20
N ALA A 198 -18.44 46.72 -21.25
CA ALA A 198 -17.83 46.41 -19.96
C ALA A 198 -18.72 45.49 -19.09
N ARG A 199 -20.05 45.73 -19.07
CA ARG A 199 -21.00 44.81 -18.42
C ARG A 199 -20.96 43.41 -19.03
N GLN A 200 -20.93 43.31 -20.36
CA GLN A 200 -20.82 42.03 -21.06
C GLN A 200 -19.51 41.31 -20.68
N ALA A 201 -18.38 42.02 -20.65
CA ALA A 201 -17.09 41.47 -20.25
C ALA A 201 -17.11 40.91 -18.81
N VAL A 202 -17.71 41.62 -17.86
CA VAL A 202 -17.87 41.14 -16.47
C VAL A 202 -18.80 39.92 -16.40
N ILE A 203 -19.90 39.91 -17.15
CA ILE A 203 -20.89 38.80 -17.12
C ILE A 203 -20.31 37.54 -17.77
N CYS A 204 -19.69 37.65 -18.95
CA CYS A 204 -18.98 36.54 -19.59
C CYS A 204 -17.85 36.04 -18.69
N GLY A 205 -16.96 36.94 -18.25
CA GLY A 205 -15.82 36.57 -17.41
C GLY A 205 -16.22 35.85 -16.12
N ARG A 206 -17.34 36.19 -15.48
CA ARG A 206 -17.87 35.44 -14.31
C ARG A 206 -18.24 33.99 -14.64
N ASN A 207 -18.85 33.77 -15.81
CA ASN A 207 -19.22 32.42 -16.25
C ASN A 207 -17.98 31.63 -16.68
N ASP A 208 -17.05 32.27 -17.40
CA ASP A 208 -15.80 31.67 -17.87
C ASP A 208 -14.87 31.32 -16.70
N LEU A 209 -14.73 32.20 -15.71
CA LEU A 209 -13.97 31.95 -14.47
C LEU A 209 -14.54 30.73 -13.72
N LYS A 210 -15.86 30.64 -13.56
CA LYS A 210 -16.51 29.50 -12.93
C LYS A 210 -16.27 28.19 -13.70
N ALA A 211 -16.24 28.24 -15.03
CA ALA A 211 -15.94 27.07 -15.86
C ALA A 211 -14.46 26.63 -15.71
N LEU A 212 -13.53 27.59 -15.67
CA LEU A 212 -12.09 27.33 -15.43
C LEU A 212 -11.86 26.75 -14.03
N GLU A 213 -12.47 27.31 -12.98
CA GLU A 213 -12.38 26.84 -11.59
C GLU A 213 -12.88 25.39 -11.46
N ASN A 214 -14.00 25.05 -12.07
CA ASN A 214 -14.49 23.67 -12.12
C ASN A 214 -13.48 22.72 -12.79
N SER A 215 -12.91 23.08 -13.95
CA SER A 215 -11.92 22.25 -14.63
C SER A 215 -10.62 22.09 -13.84
N MET A 216 -10.18 23.13 -13.12
CA MET A 216 -9.05 23.03 -12.19
C MET A 216 -9.35 22.09 -11.03
N HIS A 217 -10.55 22.17 -10.44
CA HIS A 217 -10.95 21.29 -9.35
C HIS A 217 -10.98 19.81 -9.78
N GLU A 218 -11.52 19.51 -10.95
CA GLU A 218 -11.52 18.16 -11.54
C GLU A 218 -10.09 17.61 -11.71
N LYS A 219 -9.18 18.39 -12.31
CA LYS A 219 -7.79 17.99 -12.53
C LYS A 219 -6.98 17.83 -11.23
N LEU A 220 -7.23 18.69 -10.24
CA LEU A 220 -6.65 18.55 -8.90
C LEU A 220 -7.16 17.29 -8.20
N ALA A 221 -8.45 16.96 -8.33
CA ALA A 221 -9.03 15.75 -7.75
C ALA A 221 -8.39 14.48 -8.36
N LEU A 222 -8.23 14.42 -9.69
CA LEU A 222 -7.55 13.32 -10.38
C LEU A 222 -6.10 13.13 -9.88
N MET A 223 -5.33 14.22 -9.78
CA MET A 223 -3.97 14.16 -9.23
C MET A 223 -3.93 13.71 -7.77
N HIS A 224 -4.89 14.13 -6.95
CA HIS A 224 -4.98 13.70 -5.56
C HIS A 224 -5.34 12.21 -5.44
N GLU A 225 -6.29 11.71 -6.22
CA GLU A 225 -6.66 10.29 -6.27
C GLU A 225 -5.45 9.42 -6.67
N GLU A 226 -4.73 9.80 -7.73
CA GLU A 226 -3.53 9.09 -8.17
C GLU A 226 -2.45 9.07 -7.07
N SER A 227 -2.16 10.22 -6.43
CA SER A 227 -1.17 10.30 -5.35
C SER A 227 -1.56 9.48 -4.11
N GLN A 228 -2.85 9.40 -3.78
CA GLN A 228 -3.34 8.56 -2.68
C GLN A 228 -3.19 7.08 -3.02
N GLU A 229 -3.44 6.70 -4.26
CA GLU A 229 -3.34 5.33 -4.73
C GLU A 229 -1.88 4.85 -4.80
N GLU A 230 -0.95 5.70 -5.22
CA GLU A 230 0.49 5.45 -5.11
C GLU A 230 0.93 5.28 -3.64
N ALA A 231 0.45 6.14 -2.74
CA ALA A 231 0.76 6.06 -1.32
C ALA A 231 0.24 4.77 -0.65
N LYS A 232 -0.99 4.33 -0.96
CA LYS A 232 -1.54 3.04 -0.53
C LYS A 232 -0.67 1.88 -1.00
N LYS A 233 -0.36 1.83 -2.30
CA LYS A 233 0.49 0.78 -2.90
C LYS A 233 1.89 0.73 -2.28
N GLN A 234 2.45 1.88 -1.91
CA GLN A 234 3.72 1.93 -1.18
C GLN A 234 3.58 1.36 0.24
N MET A 235 2.54 1.77 0.98
CA MET A 235 2.27 1.27 2.33
C MET A 235 2.02 -0.25 2.36
N GLU A 236 1.39 -0.81 1.32
CA GLU A 236 1.20 -2.26 1.17
C GLU A 236 2.53 -3.00 0.96
N ARG A 237 3.40 -2.50 0.06
CA ARG A 237 4.75 -3.05 -0.16
C ARG A 237 5.58 -3.05 1.12
N ASP A 238 5.60 -1.94 1.84
CA ASP A 238 6.37 -1.81 3.09
C ASP A 238 5.83 -2.72 4.20
N ASN A 239 4.51 -2.93 4.25
CA ASN A 239 3.89 -3.91 5.13
C ASN A 239 4.28 -5.35 4.78
N GLU A 240 4.34 -5.72 3.50
CA GLU A 240 4.75 -7.07 3.10
C GLU A 240 6.23 -7.34 3.45
N VAL A 241 7.13 -6.39 3.16
CA VAL A 241 8.54 -6.45 3.55
C VAL A 241 8.68 -6.61 5.06
N ARG A 242 7.92 -5.82 5.85
CA ARG A 242 7.91 -5.92 7.32
C ARG A 242 7.40 -7.29 7.81
N ARG A 243 6.39 -7.88 7.15
CA ARG A 243 5.88 -9.23 7.51
C ARG A 243 6.91 -10.32 7.21
N LYS A 244 7.58 -10.27 6.06
CA LYS A 244 8.67 -11.20 5.70
C LYS A 244 9.84 -11.08 6.68
N GLY A 245 10.36 -9.87 6.92
CA GLY A 245 11.43 -9.65 7.88
C GLY A 245 11.11 -10.10 9.31
N LYS A 246 9.85 -10.00 9.75
CA LYS A 246 9.43 -10.55 11.05
C LYS A 246 9.42 -12.09 11.05
N SER A 247 8.97 -12.72 9.96
CA SER A 247 9.01 -14.18 9.81
C SER A 247 10.45 -14.71 9.84
N ASP A 248 11.34 -14.08 9.07
CA ASP A 248 12.75 -14.46 8.97
C ASP A 248 13.49 -14.28 10.31
N ALA A 249 13.16 -13.22 11.06
CA ALA A 249 13.70 -13.00 12.40
C ALA A 249 13.27 -14.09 13.39
N VAL A 250 11.98 -14.48 13.39
CA VAL A 250 11.46 -15.57 14.22
C VAL A 250 12.11 -16.90 13.86
N GLN A 251 12.23 -17.23 12.57
CA GLN A 251 12.88 -18.46 12.12
C GLN A 251 14.37 -18.50 12.50
N ARG A 252 15.06 -17.35 12.41
CA ARG A 252 16.47 -17.22 12.86
C ARG A 252 16.60 -17.44 14.37
N GLU A 253 15.70 -16.87 15.17
CA GLU A 253 15.69 -17.06 16.62
C GLU A 253 15.44 -18.53 17.01
N GLN A 254 14.47 -19.18 16.38
CA GLN A 254 14.20 -20.61 16.54
C GLN A 254 15.43 -21.47 16.20
N ARG A 255 16.12 -21.20 15.08
CA ARG A 255 17.34 -21.91 14.70
C ARG A 255 18.47 -21.71 15.70
N MET A 256 18.69 -20.48 16.18
CA MET A 256 19.70 -20.20 17.21
C MET A 256 19.39 -20.89 18.54
N ARG A 257 18.11 -21.00 18.91
CA ARG A 257 17.69 -21.78 20.08
C ARG A 257 18.03 -23.25 19.93
N LEU A 258 17.71 -23.87 18.79
CA LEU A 258 17.97 -25.29 18.53
C LEU A 258 19.49 -25.59 18.59
N VAL A 259 20.32 -24.76 17.96
CA VAL A 259 21.80 -24.87 18.04
C VAL A 259 22.29 -24.84 19.49
N ARG A 260 21.75 -23.96 20.35
CA ARG A 260 22.09 -23.86 21.78
C ARG A 260 21.57 -25.03 22.64
N GLU A 261 20.53 -25.73 22.19
CA GLU A 261 20.04 -26.94 22.87
C GLU A 261 20.90 -28.15 22.48
N MET A 262 21.25 -28.28 21.20
CA MET A 262 22.13 -29.35 20.71
C MET A 262 23.59 -29.18 21.16
N SER A 263 24.09 -27.95 21.35
CA SER A 263 25.44 -27.75 21.92
C SER A 263 25.55 -28.19 23.38
N LYS A 264 24.44 -28.37 24.11
CA LYS A 264 24.43 -28.88 25.49
C LYS A 264 24.39 -30.40 25.60
N LYS A 265 23.81 -31.09 24.62
CA LYS A 265 23.73 -32.57 24.60
C LYS A 265 25.12 -33.21 24.52
N SER A 266 25.26 -34.41 25.08
CA SER A 266 26.51 -35.20 24.99
C SER A 266 26.62 -35.89 23.62
N PRO A 267 27.81 -35.88 22.98
CA PRO A 267 28.05 -36.71 21.82
C PRO A 267 28.19 -38.19 22.21
N PHE A 268 27.72 -39.08 21.35
CA PHE A 268 27.75 -40.54 21.58
C PHE A 268 28.51 -41.32 20.51
N VAL A 269 28.87 -40.69 19.38
CA VAL A 269 29.70 -41.27 18.30
C VAL A 269 30.71 -40.24 17.79
N ARG A 270 31.89 -40.71 17.37
CA ARG A 270 32.90 -39.96 16.63
C ARG A 270 32.97 -40.51 15.20
N VAL A 271 33.05 -39.61 14.22
CA VAL A 271 33.40 -39.97 12.84
C VAL A 271 34.91 -40.20 12.76
N LEU A 272 35.33 -41.40 12.40
CA LEU A 272 36.76 -41.74 12.23
C LEU A 272 37.25 -41.36 10.84
N THR A 273 36.61 -41.92 9.82
CA THR A 273 36.98 -41.73 8.41
C THR A 273 35.74 -41.43 7.59
N VAL A 274 35.93 -40.67 6.51
CA VAL A 274 34.88 -40.34 5.54
C VAL A 274 35.45 -40.61 4.15
N SER A 275 34.84 -41.55 3.43
CA SER A 275 35.28 -41.90 2.08
C SER A 275 35.00 -40.78 1.09
N SER A 276 35.95 -40.47 0.21
CA SER A 276 35.73 -39.48 -0.86
C SER A 276 34.57 -39.89 -1.77
N ASN A 277 33.75 -38.92 -2.19
CA ASN A 277 32.54 -39.12 -3.00
C ASN A 277 31.44 -39.99 -2.36
N SER A 278 31.51 -40.28 -1.05
CA SER A 278 30.43 -40.96 -0.34
C SER A 278 29.25 -40.03 -0.03
N PRO A 279 28.04 -40.56 0.24
CA PRO A 279 26.91 -39.76 0.71
C PRO A 279 27.21 -38.96 1.98
N GLY A 280 28.04 -39.49 2.89
CA GLY A 280 28.52 -38.78 4.07
C GLY A 280 29.42 -37.59 3.75
N ALA A 281 30.35 -37.75 2.80
CA ALA A 281 31.18 -36.65 2.31
C ALA A 281 30.34 -35.56 1.62
N GLN A 282 29.36 -35.97 0.80
CA GLN A 282 28.45 -35.06 0.10
C GLN A 282 27.54 -34.27 1.06
N ALA A 283 27.14 -34.88 2.19
CA ALA A 283 26.42 -34.21 3.26
C ALA A 283 27.29 -33.22 4.07
N GLY A 284 28.63 -33.32 3.97
CA GLY A 284 29.58 -32.46 4.70
C GLY A 284 30.01 -33.01 6.07
N LEU A 285 29.87 -34.32 6.32
CA LEU A 285 30.52 -34.99 7.44
C LEU A 285 32.04 -35.02 7.22
N THR A 286 32.80 -34.86 8.30
CA THR A 286 34.26 -34.83 8.31
C THR A 286 34.83 -35.73 9.40
N ALA A 287 36.04 -36.25 9.18
CA ALA A 287 36.76 -37.00 10.20
C ALA A 287 36.99 -36.13 11.45
N GLY A 288 36.69 -36.68 12.63
CA GLY A 288 36.75 -35.97 13.91
C GLY A 288 35.44 -35.32 14.36
N ASP A 289 34.39 -35.27 13.54
CA ASP A 289 33.06 -34.80 13.95
C ASP A 289 32.49 -35.68 15.07
N LEU A 290 31.86 -35.05 16.07
CA LEU A 290 31.25 -35.74 17.22
C LEU A 290 29.73 -35.71 17.09
N ILE A 291 29.10 -36.84 16.74
CA ILE A 291 27.64 -36.93 16.57
C ILE A 291 26.94 -36.84 17.93
N VAL A 292 26.02 -35.89 18.01
CA VAL A 292 25.18 -35.56 19.17
C VAL A 292 23.78 -36.14 19.03
N GLN A 293 23.20 -36.09 17.82
CA GLN A 293 21.90 -36.65 17.50
C GLN A 293 21.92 -37.20 16.06
N TYR A 294 21.30 -38.35 15.83
CA TYR A 294 21.19 -38.99 14.52
C TYR A 294 19.73 -39.30 14.20
N GLY A 295 19.09 -38.48 13.36
CA GLY A 295 17.64 -38.47 13.19
C GLY A 295 16.95 -38.15 14.52
N GLU A 296 16.15 -39.10 15.01
CA GLU A 296 15.48 -39.02 16.31
C GLU A 296 16.31 -39.62 17.47
N MET A 297 17.51 -40.14 17.18
CA MET A 297 18.33 -40.87 18.15
C MET A 297 19.31 -39.96 18.89
N ASP A 298 19.17 -39.89 20.22
CA ASP A 298 20.11 -39.26 21.13
C ASP A 298 21.01 -40.29 21.84
N ALA A 299 22.03 -39.81 22.55
CA ALA A 299 22.93 -40.61 23.38
C ALA A 299 22.21 -41.59 24.33
N ALA A 300 21.07 -41.17 24.93
CA ALA A 300 20.27 -42.01 25.82
C ALA A 300 19.63 -43.20 25.08
N THR A 301 19.11 -42.98 23.86
CA THR A 301 18.52 -44.03 23.03
C THR A 301 19.55 -45.08 22.64
N VAL A 302 20.77 -44.65 22.30
CA VAL A 302 21.88 -45.57 21.94
C VAL A 302 22.45 -46.30 23.16
N ALA A 303 22.44 -45.69 24.35
CA ALA A 303 22.79 -46.36 25.59
C ALA A 303 21.79 -47.48 25.96
N ALA A 304 20.51 -47.31 25.65
CA ALA A 304 19.47 -48.32 25.90
C ALA A 304 19.42 -49.44 24.84
N ASN A 305 19.49 -49.09 23.56
CA ASN A 305 19.25 -50.03 22.45
C ASN A 305 20.53 -50.54 21.77
N GLY A 306 21.68 -49.97 22.13
CA GLY A 306 22.98 -50.28 21.54
C GLY A 306 23.25 -49.59 20.19
N PHE A 307 24.52 -49.65 19.77
CA PHE A 307 25.02 -48.96 18.58
C PHE A 307 24.38 -49.42 17.25
N GLY A 308 23.90 -50.67 17.18
CA GLY A 308 23.28 -51.23 15.97
C GLY A 308 22.01 -50.51 15.52
N GLU A 309 21.36 -49.74 16.40
CA GLU A 309 20.17 -48.96 16.08
C GLU A 309 20.46 -47.84 15.07
N MET A 310 21.67 -47.28 15.05
CA MET A 310 22.08 -46.27 14.06
C MET A 310 22.16 -46.86 12.65
N ALA A 311 22.60 -48.12 12.53
CA ALA A 311 22.63 -48.84 11.26
C ALA A 311 21.23 -49.16 10.74
N ARG A 312 20.29 -49.52 11.65
CA ARG A 312 18.87 -49.70 11.30
C ARG A 312 18.22 -48.40 10.84
N ALA A 313 18.37 -47.32 11.60
CA ALA A 313 17.85 -46.01 11.26
C ALA A 313 18.35 -45.54 9.88
N THR A 314 19.63 -45.80 9.58
CA THR A 314 20.23 -45.54 8.26
C THR A 314 19.57 -46.35 7.15
N ALA A 315 19.38 -47.66 7.34
CA ALA A 315 18.78 -48.54 6.34
C ALA A 315 17.31 -48.18 6.05
N SER A 316 16.52 -47.85 7.09
CA SER A 316 15.13 -47.40 6.96
C SER A 316 14.96 -46.08 6.19
N HIS A 317 16.05 -45.32 6.05
CA HIS A 317 16.13 -44.05 5.34
C HIS A 317 16.98 -44.14 4.06
N GLU A 318 17.18 -45.33 3.47
CA GLU A 318 17.77 -45.44 2.13
C GLU A 318 16.95 -44.59 1.13
N GLY A 319 17.62 -43.63 0.46
CA GLY A 319 17.01 -42.65 -0.44
C GLY A 319 16.25 -41.49 0.24
N LYS A 320 16.26 -41.38 1.57
CA LYS A 320 15.56 -40.34 2.35
C LYS A 320 16.54 -39.49 3.17
N MET A 321 16.13 -38.27 3.49
CA MET A 321 16.93 -37.35 4.29
C MET A 321 16.83 -37.66 5.79
N ILE A 322 17.96 -37.65 6.49
CA ILE A 322 18.10 -37.72 7.94
C ILE A 322 18.82 -36.44 8.40
N SER A 323 18.34 -35.79 9.46
CA SER A 323 19.10 -34.73 10.15
C SER A 323 20.12 -35.35 11.12
N VAL A 324 21.36 -34.89 11.07
CA VAL A 324 22.46 -35.34 11.92
C VAL A 324 23.09 -34.13 12.57
N TRP A 325 23.04 -34.05 13.89
CA TRP A 325 23.68 -32.96 14.64
C TRP A 325 25.07 -33.40 15.08
N VAL A 326 26.08 -32.63 14.69
CA VAL A 326 27.48 -32.87 15.05
C VAL A 326 28.04 -31.69 15.83
N LYS A 327 28.96 -31.97 16.75
CA LYS A 327 29.87 -30.99 17.34
C LYS A 327 31.17 -30.99 16.56
N ARG A 328 31.52 -29.83 16.00
CA ARG A 328 32.77 -29.61 15.26
C ARG A 328 33.67 -28.66 16.04
N LYS A 329 34.95 -29.02 16.16
CA LYS A 329 35.97 -28.23 16.85
C LYS A 329 36.48 -27.09 15.97
N ASN A 330 35.76 -25.97 15.98
CA ASN A 330 36.15 -24.74 15.29
C ASN A 330 36.71 -23.71 16.29
N GLY A 331 37.96 -23.90 16.72
CA GLY A 331 38.64 -22.99 17.64
C GLY A 331 38.45 -23.37 19.11
N ALA A 332 37.99 -22.42 19.93
CA ALA A 332 37.97 -22.55 21.40
C ALA A 332 36.73 -23.28 21.97
N GLU A 333 35.65 -23.40 21.19
CA GLU A 333 34.39 -24.05 21.62
C GLU A 333 33.91 -25.07 20.57
N ASP A 334 33.16 -26.07 21.02
CA ASP A 334 32.50 -27.06 20.15
C ASP A 334 31.22 -26.46 19.54
N GLU A 335 31.22 -26.16 18.24
CA GLU A 335 30.04 -25.63 17.55
C GLU A 335 29.09 -26.78 17.14
N ALA A 336 27.79 -26.65 17.45
CA ALA A 336 26.78 -27.61 17.04
C ALA A 336 26.23 -27.28 15.65
N VAL A 337 26.47 -28.17 14.69
CA VAL A 337 26.11 -28.03 13.27
C VAL A 337 25.10 -29.11 12.88
N GLU A 338 24.03 -28.71 12.20
CA GLU A 338 23.08 -29.63 11.58
C GLU A 338 23.53 -29.99 10.16
N ILE A 339 23.59 -31.29 9.89
CA ILE A 339 23.97 -31.88 8.60
C ILE A 339 22.78 -32.69 8.09
N PHE A 340 22.42 -32.51 6.82
CA PHE A 340 21.36 -33.30 6.17
C PHE A 340 21.98 -34.40 5.34
N LEU A 341 21.87 -35.63 5.83
CA LEU A 341 22.43 -36.83 5.21
C LEU A 341 21.34 -37.58 4.43
N VAL A 342 21.64 -38.00 3.20
CA VAL A 342 20.76 -38.88 2.42
C VAL A 342 21.51 -40.21 2.18
N PRO A 343 21.27 -41.27 2.97
CA PRO A 343 21.91 -42.56 2.75
C PRO A 343 21.51 -43.14 1.40
N ASN A 344 22.49 -43.61 0.61
CA ASN A 344 22.25 -44.20 -0.69
C ASN A 344 23.38 -45.17 -1.06
N ARG A 345 23.11 -46.08 -1.99
CA ARG A 345 24.15 -46.94 -2.58
C ARG A 345 25.10 -46.08 -3.40
N TRP A 346 26.38 -46.36 -3.25
CA TRP A 346 27.49 -45.61 -3.85
C TRP A 346 28.60 -46.60 -4.24
N ALA A 347 29.73 -46.12 -4.77
CA ALA A 347 30.78 -46.99 -5.30
C ALA A 347 31.57 -47.79 -4.23
N GLY A 348 31.42 -47.46 -2.94
CA GLY A 348 32.03 -48.18 -1.83
C GLY A 348 31.02 -48.98 -1.00
N SER A 349 31.42 -49.38 0.21
CA SER A 349 30.60 -50.20 1.10
C SER A 349 29.56 -49.39 1.89
N GLY A 350 28.41 -50.02 2.17
CA GLY A 350 27.32 -49.43 2.96
C GLY A 350 26.56 -48.30 2.26
N LEU A 351 25.78 -47.54 3.04
CA LEU A 351 24.88 -46.49 2.54
C LEU A 351 25.37 -45.05 2.81
N ILE A 352 26.45 -44.87 3.55
CA ILE A 352 26.97 -43.54 3.96
C ILE A 352 28.45 -43.38 3.57
N GLY A 353 29.26 -44.43 3.67
CA GLY A 353 30.71 -44.36 3.48
C GLY A 353 31.45 -43.54 4.55
N CYS A 354 30.94 -43.57 5.78
CA CYS A 354 31.62 -43.09 6.99
C CYS A 354 31.90 -44.26 7.93
N GLU A 355 33.02 -44.17 8.65
CA GLU A 355 33.36 -45.06 9.75
C GLU A 355 33.11 -44.34 11.08
N PHE A 356 32.56 -45.07 12.05
CA PHE A 356 32.01 -44.52 13.28
C PHE A 356 32.55 -45.28 14.49
N GLU A 357 32.95 -44.54 15.52
CA GLU A 357 33.46 -45.08 16.79
C GLU A 357 32.58 -44.61 17.96
N PRO A 358 32.15 -45.47 18.88
CA PRO A 358 31.37 -45.05 20.05
C PRO A 358 32.15 -44.11 20.98
N CYS A 359 31.57 -42.95 21.30
CA CYS A 359 32.06 -42.04 22.34
C CYS A 359 31.51 -42.44 23.73
N LEU A 360 31.59 -43.73 24.06
CA LEU A 360 31.19 -44.23 25.38
C LEU A 360 32.24 -43.80 26.41
N ARG A 361 31.95 -42.76 27.18
CA ARG A 361 32.62 -42.55 28.47
C ARG A 361 32.08 -43.60 29.44
N GLY A 362 32.97 -44.47 29.91
CA GLY A 362 32.75 -45.24 31.14
C GLY A 362 32.85 -44.34 32.38
#